data_AF-A0A6J6Z1D6-F1
#
_entry.id   AF-A0A6J6Z1D6-F1
#
_cell.length_a   1.000
_cell.length_b   1.000
_cell.length_c   1.000
_cell.angle_alpha   90.00
_cell.angle_beta   90.00
_cell.angle_gamma   90.00
#
_symmetry.space_group_name_H-M   'P 1'
#
loop_
_entity.id
_entity.type
_entity.pdbx_description
1 polymer ?
#
loop_
_entity_poly.entity_id
_entity_poly.type
_entity_poly.pdbx_seq_one_letter_code
_entity_poly.pdbx_strand_id
1 'polypeptide(L)'
;MLAFAGIPLTSGFIGKFTIFSAAYESGSTAILITGVLSSAIAAFFYIRVIVLMFFKDPVEDGTSVVIPSIYTQITITLATIVTFVLGIYPTPLINFIQSTAQFLR
;
A
#
# COMPACT_ATOMS: atom_id res chain seq x y z
N MET A 1 -5.25 3.77 -1.72
CA MET A 1 -5.67 2.58 -2.49
C MET A 1 -4.54 2.00 -3.34
N LEU A 2 -3.82 2.80 -4.13
CA LEU A 2 -2.69 2.32 -4.94
C LEU A 2 -1.60 1.60 -4.14
N ALA A 3 -1.22 2.13 -2.98
CA ALA A 3 -0.25 1.47 -2.10
C ALA A 3 -0.73 0.09 -1.62
N PHE A 4 -2.00 -0.04 -1.25
CA PHE A 4 -2.59 -1.31 -0.85
C PHE A 4 -2.68 -2.32 -2.00
N ALA A 5 -2.94 -1.84 -3.22
CA ALA A 5 -2.89 -2.65 -4.43
C ALA A 5 -1.47 -3.15 -4.75
N GLY A 6 -0.43 -2.52 -4.18
CA GLY A 6 0.96 -2.90 -4.44
C GLY A 6 1.48 -2.34 -5.76
N ILE A 7 1.07 -1.13 -6.13
CA ILE A 7 1.63 -0.46 -7.32
C ILE A 7 3.10 -0.08 -7.05
N PRO A 8 4.03 -0.29 -8.01
CA PRO A 8 5.41 0.11 -7.86
C PRO A 8 5.57 1.57 -7.41
N LEU A 9 6.69 1.89 -6.73
CA LEU A 9 6.98 3.20 -6.12
C LEU A 9 6.13 3.58 -4.90
N THR A 10 5.24 2.71 -4.44
CA THR A 10 4.49 2.90 -3.20
C THR A 10 5.07 2.06 -2.06
N SER A 11 4.94 2.55 -0.83
CA SER A 11 5.38 1.82 0.38
C SER A 11 4.78 0.41 0.49
N GLY A 12 3.52 0.23 0.07
CA GLY A 12 2.85 -1.06 0.13
C GLY A 12 3.39 -2.10 -0.86
N PHE A 13 3.96 -1.68 -1.99
CA PHE A 13 4.69 -2.60 -2.88
C PHE A 13 5.97 -3.10 -2.21
N ILE A 14 6.79 -2.19 -1.65
CA ILE A 14 8.03 -2.57 -0.97
C ILE A 14 7.74 -3.52 0.20
N GLY A 15 6.75 -3.23 1.03
CA GLY A 15 6.40 -4.09 2.16
C GLY A 15 6.05 -5.52 1.73
N LYS A 16 5.20 -5.68 0.69
CA LYS A 16 4.84 -6.99 0.15
C LYS A 16 6.04 -7.69 -0.49
N PHE A 17 6.81 -6.96 -1.29
CA PHE A 17 7.98 -7.51 -1.97
C PHE A 17 9.00 -8.04 -0.98
N THR A 18 9.31 -7.30 0.09
CA THR A 18 10.24 -7.76 1.14
C THR A 18 9.77 -9.06 1.81
N ILE A 19 8.47 -9.19 2.11
CA ILE A 19 7.92 -10.42 2.70
C ILE A 19 8.00 -11.59 1.70
N PHE A 20 7.69 -11.34 0.43
CA PHE A 20 7.74 -12.36 -0.62
C PHE A 20 9.18 -12.81 -0.90
N SER A 21 10.14 -11.89 -0.92
CA SER A 21 11.57 -12.20 -1.05
C SER A 21 12.04 -13.07 0.12
N ALA A 22 11.67 -12.75 1.36
CA ALA A 22 12.00 -13.57 2.52
C ALA A 22 11.33 -14.98 2.47
N ALA A 23 10.09 -15.06 2.00
CA ALA A 23 9.41 -16.35 1.80
C ALA A 23 10.08 -17.20 0.71
N TYR A 24 10.56 -16.55 -0.36
CA TYR A 24 11.32 -17.21 -1.42
C TYR A 24 12.68 -17.71 -0.92
N GLU A 25 13.46 -16.87 -0.24
CA GLU A 25 14.77 -17.21 0.32
C GLU A 25 14.71 -18.32 1.37
N SER A 26 13.63 -18.38 2.15
CA SER A 26 13.40 -19.45 3.12
C SER A 26 12.90 -20.77 2.49
N GLY A 27 12.71 -20.82 1.16
CA GLY A 27 12.19 -21.98 0.45
C GLY A 27 10.68 -22.23 0.66
N SER A 28 9.97 -21.30 1.32
CA SER A 28 8.56 -21.41 1.69
C SER A 28 7.63 -21.12 0.50
N THR A 29 7.72 -21.95 -0.54
CA THR A 29 7.04 -21.75 -1.83
C THR A 29 5.52 -21.69 -1.69
N ALA A 30 4.93 -22.49 -0.79
CA ALA A 30 3.48 -22.45 -0.54
C ALA A 30 3.01 -21.11 0.03
N ILE A 31 3.76 -20.52 0.97
CA ILE A 31 3.46 -19.22 1.57
C ILE A 31 3.62 -18.11 0.53
N LEU A 32 4.68 -18.17 -0.27
CA LEU A 32 4.92 -17.23 -1.36
C LEU A 32 3.74 -17.21 -2.35
N ILE A 33 3.33 -18.37 -2.87
CA ILE A 33 2.27 -18.47 -3.87
C ILE A 33 0.94 -17.97 -3.29
N THR A 34 0.57 -18.44 -2.10
CA THR A 34 -0.69 -18.03 -1.46
C THR A 34 -0.71 -16.53 -1.14
N GLY A 35 0.41 -15.97 -0.70
CA GLY A 35 0.57 -14.54 -0.44
C GLY A 35 0.43 -13.69 -1.71
N VAL A 36 1.08 -14.09 -2.81
CA VAL A 36 1.00 -13.40 -4.10
C VAL A 36 -0.42 -13.46 -4.67
N LEU A 37 -1.07 -14.62 -4.63
CA LEU A 37 -2.47 -14.78 -5.09
C LEU A 37 -3.44 -13.94 -4.25
N SER A 38 -3.30 -13.95 -2.92
CA SER A 38 -4.11 -13.12 -2.03
C SER A 38 -3.93 -11.62 -2.35
N SER A 39 -2.70 -11.19 -2.60
CA SER A 39 -2.41 -9.81 -3.02
C SER A 39 -3.06 -9.46 -4.37
N ALA A 40 -3.05 -10.37 -5.34
CA ALA A 40 -3.68 -10.16 -6.64
C ALA A 40 -5.21 -10.03 -6.52
N ILE A 41 -5.83 -10.87 -5.69
CA ILE A 41 -7.27 -10.79 -5.37
C ILE A 41 -7.59 -9.44 -4.73
N ALA A 42 -6.80 -9.01 -3.74
CA ALA A 42 -7.00 -7.71 -3.09
C ALA A 42 -6.85 -6.53 -4.06
N ALA A 43 -5.88 -6.59 -4.98
CA ALA A 43 -5.66 -5.56 -5.99
C ALA A 43 -6.89 -5.33 -6.88
N PHE A 44 -7.62 -6.39 -7.25
CA PHE A 44 -8.88 -6.28 -7.98
C PHE A 44 -9.90 -5.40 -7.24
N PHE A 45 -10.10 -5.63 -5.94
CA PHE A 45 -11.04 -4.84 -5.15
C PHE A 45 -10.62 -3.37 -5.04
N TYR A 46 -9.33 -3.10 -4.83
CA TYR A 46 -8.84 -1.73 -4.73
C TYR A 46 -8.93 -0.96 -6.05
N ILE A 47 -8.56 -1.59 -7.16
CA ILE A 47 -8.66 -0.97 -8.49
C ILE A 47 -10.12 -0.72 -8.85
N ARG A 48 -11.04 -1.65 -8.53
CA ARG A 48 -12.47 -1.46 -8.76
C ARG A 48 -12.99 -0.21 -8.05
N VAL A 49 -12.58 0.04 -6.80
CA VAL A 49 -12.96 1.25 -6.07
C VAL A 49 -12.43 2.51 -6.76
N ILE A 50 -11.17 2.50 -7.22
CA ILE A 50 -10.59 3.63 -7.97
C ILE A 50 -11.38 3.87 -9.25
N VAL A 51 -11.74 2.83 -10.00
CA VAL A 51 -12.52 2.97 -11.23
C VAL A 51 -13.88 3.60 -10.95
N LEU A 52 -14.57 3.13 -9.91
CA LEU A 52 -15.86 3.69 -9.51
C LEU A 52 -15.77 5.15 -9.02
N MET A 53 -14.63 5.57 -8.47
CA MET A 53 -14.40 6.95 -8.00
C MET A 53 -14.14 7.95 -9.13
N PHE A 54 -13.43 7.53 -10.19
CA PHE A 54 -12.94 8.47 -11.21
C PHE A 54 -13.59 8.30 -12.60
N PHE A 55 -14.18 7.14 -12.90
CA PHE A 55 -14.67 6.81 -14.26
C PHE A 55 -16.16 6.50 -14.31
N LYS A 56 -16.89 6.66 -13.21
CA LYS A 56 -18.35 6.51 -13.17
C LYS A 56 -18.99 7.88 -13.04
N ASP A 57 -20.07 8.10 -13.80
CA ASP A 57 -20.81 9.35 -13.75
C ASP A 57 -21.40 9.59 -12.35
N PRO A 58 -21.46 10.86 -11.90
CA PRO A 58 -22.15 11.23 -10.69
C PRO A 58 -23.60 10.77 -10.77
N VAL A 59 -24.11 10.14 -9.72
CA VAL A 59 -25.53 9.82 -9.63
C VAL A 59 -26.29 11.14 -9.44
N GLU A 60 -27.35 11.39 -10.23
CA GLU A 60 -28.27 12.49 -9.94
C GLU A 60 -28.85 12.25 -8.53
N ASP A 61 -28.74 13.23 -7.63
CA ASP A 61 -28.89 13.10 -6.15
C ASP A 61 -27.69 12.51 -5.36
N GLY A 62 -26.50 12.55 -5.94
CA GLY A 62 -25.25 12.21 -5.26
C GLY A 62 -24.94 13.13 -4.07
N THR A 63 -24.37 12.55 -3.00
CA THR A 63 -23.92 13.22 -1.77
C THR A 63 -23.20 14.54 -2.05
N SER A 64 -23.50 15.58 -1.27
CA SER A 64 -22.91 16.91 -1.42
C SER A 64 -21.37 16.86 -1.45
N VAL A 65 -20.77 17.69 -2.30
CA VAL A 65 -19.32 17.88 -2.35
C VAL A 65 -18.89 18.57 -1.05
N VAL A 66 -18.48 17.76 -0.07
CA VAL A 66 -17.93 18.28 1.19
C VAL A 66 -16.51 18.79 0.89
N ILE A 67 -16.32 20.10 1.03
CA ILE A 67 -14.98 20.69 0.99
C ILE A 67 -14.22 20.18 2.21
N PRO A 68 -13.09 19.46 2.04
CA PRO A 68 -12.34 18.92 3.16
C PRO A 68 -11.75 20.06 4.01
N SER A 69 -11.70 19.83 5.33
CA SER A 69 -11.01 20.73 6.26
C SER A 69 -9.51 20.76 5.98
N ILE A 70 -8.85 21.87 6.34
CA ILE A 70 -7.39 22.03 6.21
C ILE A 70 -6.63 20.91 6.91
N TYR A 71 -7.12 20.43 8.06
CA TYR A 71 -6.50 19.32 8.78
C TYR A 71 -6.57 18.01 7.96
N THR A 72 -7.71 17.73 7.33
CA THR A 72 -7.89 16.58 6.45
C THR A 72 -6.93 16.62 5.27
N GLN A 73 -6.77 17.79 4.65
CA GLN A 73 -5.85 17.98 3.52
C GLN A 73 -4.39 17.76 3.94
N ILE A 74 -3.97 18.30 5.08
CA ILE A 74 -2.62 18.09 5.62
C ILE A 74 -2.38 16.60 5.87
N THR A 75 -3.31 15.90 6.52
CA THR A 75 -3.17 14.46 6.80
C THR A 75 -3.05 13.64 5.51
N ILE A 76 -3.91 13.87 4.52
CA ILE A 76 -3.87 13.15 3.24
C ILE A 76 -2.56 13.43 2.50
N THR A 77 -2.13 14.69 2.47
CA THR A 77 -0.88 15.10 1.80
C THR A 77 0.33 14.45 2.45
N LEU A 78 0.42 14.51 3.78
CA LEU A 78 1.52 13.91 4.53
C LEU A 78 1.55 12.38 4.33
N ALA A 79 0.41 11.70 4.45
CA ALA A 79 0.33 10.25 4.25
C ALA A 79 0.72 9.85 2.82
N THR A 80 0.36 10.66 1.82
CA THR A 80 0.74 10.46 0.42
C THR A 80 2.24 10.62 0.24
N ILE A 81 2.83 11.69 0.77
CA ILE A 81 4.29 11.91 0.71
C ILE A 81 5.03 10.74 1.35
N VAL A 82 4.66 10.35 2.57
CA VAL A 82 5.28 9.22 3.28
C VAL A 82 5.17 7.93 2.47
N THR A 83 4.02 7.68 1.83
CA THR A 83 3.81 6.51 0.97
C THR A 83 4.78 6.46 -0.20
N PHE A 84 5.06 7.60 -0.85
CA PHE A 84 6.02 7.65 -1.95
C PHE A 84 7.47 7.64 -1.48
N VAL A 85 7.80 8.40 -0.43
CA VAL A 85 9.16 8.42 0.15
C VAL A 85 9.59 7.02 0.57
N LEU A 86 8.73 6.30 1.29
CA LEU A 86 9.03 4.92 1.70
C LEU A 86 8.97 3.92 0.53
N GLY A 87 8.26 4.24 -0.55
CA GLY A 87 8.25 3.42 -1.76
C GLY A 87 9.53 3.57 -2.59
N ILE A 88 10.10 4.76 -2.65
CA ILE A 88 11.32 5.08 -3.42
C ILE A 88 12.58 4.80 -2.59
N TYR A 89 12.56 5.18 -1.31
CA TYR A 89 13.69 5.05 -0.39
C TYR A 89 13.27 4.32 0.91
N PRO A 90 13.07 3.00 0.85
CA PRO A 90 12.63 2.20 2.00
C PRO A 90 13.73 1.95 3.03
N THR A 91 15.00 2.09 2.65
CA THR A 91 16.18 1.70 3.44
C THR A 91 16.18 2.17 4.89
N PRO A 92 15.83 3.43 5.22
CA PRO A 92 15.84 3.88 6.62
C PRO A 92 14.87 3.10 7.51
N LEU A 93 13.68 2.80 6.99
CA LEU A 93 12.66 2.05 7.72
C LEU A 93 13.07 0.58 7.88
N ILE A 94 13.61 -0.03 6.82
CA ILE A 94 14.08 -1.43 6.88
C ILE A 94 15.23 -1.59 7.89
N ASN A 95 16.21 -0.69 7.86
CA ASN A 95 17.33 -0.71 8.81
C ASN A 95 16.86 -0.53 10.25
N PHE A 96 15.91 0.37 10.47
CA PHE A 96 15.30 0.58 11.79
C PHE A 96 14.65 -0.71 12.30
N ILE A 97 13.80 -1.34 11.48
CA ILE A 97 13.14 -2.62 11.82
C ILE A 97 14.17 -3.72 12.13
N GLN A 98 15.22 -3.85 11.31
CA GLN A 98 16.26 -4.86 11.52
C GLN A 98 17.02 -4.66 12.83
N SER A 99 17.38 -3.42 13.17
CA SER A 99 18.08 -3.11 14.42
C SER A 99 17.23 -3.47 15.65
N THR A 100 15.93 -3.19 15.63
CA THR A 100 15.01 -3.55 16.71
C THR A 100 14.74 -5.05 16.77
N ALA A 101 14.63 -5.72 15.61
CA ALA A 101 14.37 -7.16 15.56
C ALA A 101 15.52 -7.98 16.15
N GLN A 102 16.78 -7.54 15.98
CA GLN A 102 17.94 -8.19 16.62
C GLN A 102 17.96 -8.01 18.14
N PHE A 103 17.44 -6.90 18.66
CA PHE A 103 17.38 -6.66 20.10
C PHE A 103 16.33 -7.52 20.82
N LEU A 104 15.25 -7.90 20.13
CA LEU A 104 14.16 -8.71 20.67
C LEU A 104 14.39 -10.22 20.58
N ARG A 105 15.50 -10.67 19.98
CA ARG A 105 15.80 -12.07 19.69
C ARG A 105 16.90 -12.59 20.61
#